data_AF-A0A9P5TQG5-F1
#
_entry.id   AF-A0A9P5TQG5-F1
#
_cell.length_a   1.000
_cell.length_b   1.000
_cell.length_c   1.000
_cell.angle_alpha   90.00
_cell.angle_beta   90.00
_cell.angle_gamma   90.00
#
_symmetry.space_group_name_H-M   'P 1'
#
loop_
_entity.id
_entity.type
_entity.pdbx_description
1 polymer ?
#
loop_
_entity_poly.entity_id
_entity_poly.type
_entity_poly.pdbx_seq_one_letter_code
_entity_poly.pdbx_strand_id
1 'polypeptide(L)'
;MNSTNIVRRAVASRSVARHSTILNTTRRYASTQKEEVDPQLNGYPQLPFVSRGALKPLGWDDNLTRTNFGETIHEQDEVLSMWGPDVAPIDPNVALRQFLYAVAGFVTFGLTVKYVLLPEPPAVRRTYPYDGLVKELGGLEENKARPLEQEQDE
;
A
#
# COMPACT_ATOMS: atom_id res chain seq x y z
N MET A 1 42.26 51.53 28.13
CA MET A 1 42.11 50.11 27.73
C MET A 1 40.70 49.95 27.19
N ASN A 2 40.52 50.05 25.88
CA ASN A 2 39.21 50.09 25.24
C ASN A 2 38.81 48.68 24.78
N SER A 3 37.71 48.15 25.33
CA SER A 3 37.13 46.87 24.98
C SER A 3 36.26 47.00 23.73
N THR A 4 36.70 46.45 22.60
CA THR A 4 35.90 46.34 21.37
C THR A 4 35.16 45.01 21.34
N ASN A 5 33.85 45.04 21.57
CA ASN A 5 32.96 43.89 21.36
C ASN A 5 32.68 43.70 19.86
N ILE A 6 33.07 42.54 19.32
CA ILE A 6 32.81 42.16 17.93
C ILE A 6 31.43 41.50 17.85
N VAL A 7 30.46 42.20 17.25
CA VAL A 7 29.14 41.66 16.93
C VAL A 7 29.21 40.94 15.58
N ARG A 8 29.13 39.60 15.60
CA ARG A 8 28.97 38.78 14.38
C ARG A 8 27.49 38.81 13.95
N ARG A 9 27.19 39.45 12.83
CA ARG A 9 25.88 39.36 12.16
C ARG A 9 25.79 38.01 11.43
N ALA A 10 24.92 37.12 11.90
CA ALA A 10 24.53 35.93 11.14
C ALA A 10 23.52 36.33 10.06
N VAL A 11 23.88 36.16 8.79
CA VAL A 11 22.96 36.35 7.65
C VAL A 11 22.21 35.03 7.44
N ALA A 12 20.91 35.03 7.75
CA ALA A 12 20.04 33.91 7.44
C ALA A 12 19.70 33.92 5.93
N SER A 13 20.24 32.95 5.19
CA SER A 13 19.83 32.69 3.81
C SER A 13 18.42 32.09 3.79
N ARG A 14 17.41 32.90 3.46
CA ARG A 14 16.07 32.40 3.13
C ARG A 14 16.12 31.73 1.76
N SER A 15 16.18 30.41 1.72
CA SER A 15 15.93 29.64 0.50
C SER A 15 14.43 29.74 0.15
N VAL A 16 14.09 30.62 -0.79
CA VAL A 16 12.75 30.66 -1.38
C VAL A 16 12.66 29.46 -2.33
N ALA A 17 12.04 28.38 -1.87
CA ALA A 17 11.68 27.27 -2.74
C ALA A 17 10.67 27.78 -3.78
N ARG A 18 11.11 27.97 -5.02
CA ARG A 18 10.21 28.24 -6.14
C ARG A 18 9.44 26.96 -6.43
N HIS A 19 8.14 26.97 -6.17
CA HIS A 19 7.25 25.88 -6.54
C HIS A 19 7.25 25.81 -8.07
N SER A 20 7.90 24.79 -8.66
CA SER A 20 7.72 24.50 -10.07
C SER A 20 6.32 23.92 -10.25
N THR A 21 5.40 24.73 -10.76
CA THR A 21 4.12 24.23 -11.25
C THR A 21 4.42 23.33 -12.46
N ILE A 22 4.59 22.04 -12.22
CA ILE A 22 4.61 21.03 -13.28
C ILE A 22 3.20 21.01 -13.86
N LEU A 23 3.01 21.73 -14.96
CA LEU A 23 1.81 21.63 -15.77
C LEU A 23 1.81 20.25 -16.43
N ASN A 24 1.22 19.27 -15.76
CA ASN A 24 0.86 17.99 -16.37
C ASN A 24 -0.24 18.25 -17.40
N THR A 25 0.15 18.70 -18.59
CA THR A 25 -0.72 18.72 -19.77
C THR A 25 -0.88 17.30 -20.27
N THR A 26 -1.66 16.49 -19.56
CA THR A 26 -2.20 15.26 -20.13
C THR A 26 -3.06 15.69 -21.32
N ARG A 27 -2.60 15.37 -22.54
CA ARG A 27 -3.42 15.55 -23.75
C ARG A 27 -4.66 14.67 -23.58
N ARG A 28 -5.76 15.27 -23.12
CA ARG A 28 -7.08 14.66 -23.22
C ARG A 28 -7.46 14.76 -24.68
N TYR A 29 -7.20 13.71 -25.45
CA TYR A 29 -7.80 13.58 -26.77
C TYR A 29 -9.32 13.70 -26.59
N ALA A 30 -9.94 14.57 -27.37
CA ALA A 30 -11.38 14.72 -27.43
C ALA A 30 -11.99 13.51 -28.14
N SER A 31 -11.86 12.31 -27.56
CA SER A 31 -12.75 11.21 -27.92
C SER A 31 -14.07 11.53 -27.23
N THR A 32 -15.01 12.08 -27.99
CA THR A 32 -16.42 11.86 -27.65
C THR A 32 -16.56 10.36 -27.54
N GLN A 33 -16.81 9.85 -26.33
CA GLN A 33 -16.81 8.43 -25.96
C GLN A 33 -17.98 7.71 -26.64
N LYS A 34 -17.95 7.64 -27.97
CA LYS A 34 -18.74 6.69 -28.75
C LYS A 34 -17.89 5.44 -28.75
N GLU A 35 -18.38 4.42 -28.06
CA GLU A 35 -17.80 3.09 -28.14
C GLU A 35 -17.78 2.69 -29.62
N GLU A 36 -16.57 2.44 -30.14
CA GLU A 36 -16.44 1.90 -31.48
C GLU A 36 -17.08 0.50 -31.47
N VAL A 37 -17.82 0.18 -32.54
CA VAL A 37 -18.48 -1.12 -32.66
C VAL A 37 -17.41 -2.19 -32.69
N ASP A 38 -17.40 -3.07 -31.69
CA ASP A 38 -16.39 -4.12 -31.61
C ASP A 38 -16.52 -5.07 -32.82
N PRO A 39 -15.49 -5.16 -33.69
CA PRO A 39 -15.52 -6.04 -34.84
C PRO A 39 -15.64 -7.53 -34.47
N GLN A 40 -15.31 -7.93 -33.24
CA GLN A 40 -15.37 -9.31 -32.78
C GLN A 40 -16.79 -9.79 -32.46
N LEU A 41 -17.75 -8.87 -32.24
CA LEU A 41 -19.13 -9.23 -31.88
C LEU A 41 -19.90 -9.85 -33.05
N ASN A 42 -19.43 -9.71 -34.30
CA ASN A 42 -20.03 -10.32 -35.50
C ASN A 42 -21.57 -10.18 -35.58
N GLY A 43 -22.09 -8.99 -35.27
CA GLY A 43 -23.53 -8.70 -35.26
C GLY A 43 -24.26 -8.96 -33.94
N TYR A 44 -23.56 -9.43 -32.90
CA TYR A 44 -24.07 -9.41 -31.52
C TYR A 44 -24.23 -7.96 -31.03
N PRO A 45 -25.29 -7.63 -30.27
CA PRO A 45 -25.45 -6.28 -29.74
C PRO A 45 -24.37 -5.94 -28.71
N GLN A 46 -23.75 -4.77 -28.84
CA GLN A 46 -22.81 -4.25 -27.83
C GLN A 46 -23.59 -3.64 -26.68
N LEU A 47 -23.59 -4.33 -25.55
CA LEU A 47 -24.30 -3.94 -24.34
C LEU A 47 -23.41 -3.05 -23.46
N PRO A 48 -23.98 -2.25 -22.54
CA PRO A 48 -23.18 -1.44 -21.64
C PRO A 48 -22.46 -2.31 -20.60
N PHE A 49 -21.17 -2.04 -20.39
CA PHE A 49 -20.34 -2.74 -19.41
C PHE A 49 -20.73 -2.42 -17.96
N VAL A 50 -21.78 -3.06 -17.47
CA VAL A 50 -22.33 -2.88 -16.12
C VAL A 50 -22.40 -4.23 -15.43
N SER A 51 -21.73 -4.34 -14.27
CA SER A 51 -21.81 -5.57 -13.47
C SER A 51 -23.23 -5.78 -12.95
N ARG A 52 -23.70 -7.03 -12.99
CA ARG A 52 -24.99 -7.42 -12.40
C ARG A 52 -25.03 -7.10 -10.90
N GLY A 53 -23.88 -7.12 -10.23
CA GLY A 53 -23.71 -6.73 -8.82
C GLY A 53 -24.15 -5.30 -8.49
N ALA A 54 -24.11 -4.38 -9.45
CA ALA A 54 -24.54 -2.99 -9.29
C ALA A 54 -26.06 -2.79 -9.46
N LEU A 55 -26.77 -3.77 -10.00
CA LEU A 55 -28.21 -3.68 -10.25
C LEU A 55 -29.04 -3.75 -8.95
N LYS A 56 -30.33 -3.40 -9.05
CA LYS A 56 -31.26 -3.57 -7.93
C LYS A 56 -31.32 -5.05 -7.50
N PRO A 57 -31.40 -5.34 -6.18
CA PRO A 57 -31.36 -6.72 -5.70
C PRO A 57 -32.61 -7.54 -5.98
N LEU A 58 -33.77 -6.92 -6.29
CA LEU A 58 -35.06 -7.59 -6.43
C LEU A 58 -35.83 -7.15 -7.68
N GLY A 59 -36.73 -8.01 -8.14
CA GLY A 59 -37.66 -7.74 -9.24
C GLY A 59 -37.12 -8.16 -10.60
N TRP A 60 -36.54 -9.36 -10.62
CA TRP A 60 -36.04 -10.07 -11.80
C TRP A 60 -36.71 -11.45 -11.86
N ASP A 61 -36.82 -12.04 -13.05
CA ASP A 61 -37.33 -13.41 -13.18
C ASP A 61 -36.41 -14.41 -12.47
N ASP A 62 -35.09 -14.25 -12.64
CA ASP A 62 -34.07 -14.87 -11.79
C ASP A 62 -33.44 -13.82 -10.87
N ASN A 63 -33.83 -13.84 -9.59
CA ASN A 63 -33.29 -12.93 -8.59
C ASN A 63 -31.84 -13.22 -8.20
N LEU A 64 -31.33 -14.46 -8.37
CA LEU A 64 -29.96 -14.81 -8.01
C LEU A 64 -28.97 -14.19 -8.99
N THR A 65 -29.24 -14.34 -10.29
CA THR A 65 -28.40 -13.76 -11.35
C THR A 65 -28.82 -12.34 -11.73
N ARG A 66 -29.99 -11.88 -11.28
CA ARG A 66 -30.60 -10.59 -11.62
C ARG A 66 -30.88 -10.46 -13.11
N THR A 67 -31.50 -11.48 -13.71
CA THR A 67 -31.74 -11.61 -15.16
C THR A 67 -33.22 -11.81 -15.44
N ASN A 68 -33.73 -11.24 -16.55
CA ASN A 68 -35.08 -11.52 -17.02
C ASN A 68 -35.09 -12.54 -18.18
N PHE A 69 -36.20 -13.24 -18.34
CA PHE A 69 -36.35 -14.18 -19.44
C PHE A 69 -36.40 -13.45 -20.79
N GLY A 70 -35.58 -13.90 -21.75
CA GLY A 70 -35.49 -13.31 -23.09
C GLY A 70 -34.63 -12.02 -23.17
N GLU A 71 -33.97 -11.63 -22.07
CA GLU A 71 -32.99 -10.54 -22.07
C GLU A 71 -31.73 -10.94 -22.86
N THR A 72 -31.18 -10.00 -23.64
CA THR A 72 -29.87 -10.18 -24.29
C THR A 72 -28.76 -10.04 -23.26
N ILE A 73 -27.94 -11.07 -23.14
CA ILE A 73 -26.84 -11.15 -22.18
C ILE A 73 -25.62 -10.37 -22.71
N HIS A 74 -24.80 -9.79 -21.84
CA HIS A 74 -23.58 -9.10 -22.25
C HIS A 74 -22.57 -10.09 -22.86
N GLU A 75 -21.79 -9.69 -23.86
CA GLU A 75 -20.83 -10.60 -24.52
C GLU A 75 -19.73 -11.10 -23.56
N GLN A 76 -19.46 -10.34 -22.51
CA GLN A 76 -18.55 -10.64 -21.40
C GLN A 76 -19.29 -10.94 -20.08
N ASP A 77 -20.42 -11.65 -20.15
CA ASP A 77 -21.23 -11.95 -18.95
C ASP A 77 -20.46 -12.70 -17.87
N GLU A 78 -19.48 -13.55 -18.20
CA GLU A 78 -18.66 -14.25 -17.20
C GLU A 78 -17.96 -13.30 -16.20
N VAL A 79 -17.54 -12.11 -16.66
CA VAL A 79 -16.89 -11.10 -15.83
C VAL A 79 -17.92 -10.22 -15.11
N LEU A 80 -19.04 -9.93 -15.77
CA LEU A 80 -20.08 -9.03 -15.27
C LEU A 80 -21.13 -9.73 -14.40
N SER A 81 -21.17 -11.06 -14.42
CA SER A 81 -22.09 -11.90 -13.68
C SER A 81 -21.98 -11.68 -12.18
N MET A 82 -23.00 -12.14 -11.46
CA MET A 82 -22.99 -12.16 -10.00
C MET A 82 -21.89 -13.03 -9.40
N TRP A 83 -21.33 -13.95 -10.19
CA TRP A 83 -20.19 -14.80 -9.81
C TRP A 83 -18.83 -14.21 -10.18
N GLY A 84 -18.83 -13.07 -10.89
CA GLY A 84 -17.63 -12.32 -11.23
C GLY A 84 -17.08 -11.52 -10.04
N PRO A 85 -15.96 -10.81 -10.25
CA PRO A 85 -15.44 -9.88 -9.26
C PRO A 85 -16.44 -8.75 -8.98
N ASP A 86 -16.64 -8.45 -7.70
CA ASP A 86 -17.57 -7.41 -7.26
C ASP A 86 -17.05 -5.99 -7.55
N VAL A 87 -17.97 -5.06 -7.79
CA VAL A 87 -17.66 -3.67 -8.10
C VAL A 87 -17.71 -2.85 -6.81
N ALA A 88 -16.54 -2.36 -6.39
CA ALA A 88 -16.44 -1.49 -5.23
C ALA A 88 -17.14 -0.14 -5.47
N PRO A 89 -17.81 0.45 -4.45
CA PRO A 89 -18.51 1.74 -4.58
C PRO A 89 -17.56 2.95 -4.60
N ILE A 90 -16.24 2.73 -4.55
CA ILE A 90 -15.20 3.76 -4.47
C ILE A 90 -14.35 3.69 -5.73
N ASP A 91 -13.97 4.84 -6.29
CA ASP A 91 -13.03 4.91 -7.41
C ASP A 91 -11.72 4.17 -7.04
N PRO A 92 -11.27 3.21 -7.87
CA PRO A 92 -10.04 2.44 -7.63
C PRO A 92 -8.82 3.30 -7.29
N ASN A 93 -8.69 4.48 -7.90
CA ASN A 93 -7.58 5.39 -7.63
C ASN A 93 -7.62 5.97 -6.21
N VAL A 94 -8.82 6.26 -5.72
CA VAL A 94 -9.04 6.79 -4.38
C VAL A 94 -8.80 5.67 -3.36
N ALA A 95 -9.35 4.48 -3.60
CA ALA A 95 -9.14 3.31 -2.74
C ALA A 95 -7.66 2.97 -2.58
N LEU A 96 -6.90 2.93 -3.69
CA LEU A 96 -5.47 2.65 -3.66
C LEU A 96 -4.70 3.70 -2.86
N ARG A 97 -4.99 5.00 -3.06
CA ARG A 97 -4.32 6.08 -2.32
C ARG A 97 -4.60 5.98 -0.82
N GLN A 98 -5.85 5.76 -0.43
CA GLN A 98 -6.23 5.60 0.97
C GLN A 98 -5.49 4.42 1.61
N PHE A 99 -5.45 3.27 0.91
CA PHE A 99 -4.73 2.10 1.36
C PHE A 99 -3.23 2.38 1.55
N LEU A 100 -2.59 3.01 0.56
CA LEU A 100 -1.17 3.35 0.62
C LEU A 100 -0.86 4.33 1.76
N TYR A 101 -1.71 5.34 1.98
CA TYR A 101 -1.52 6.26 3.10
C TYR A 101 -1.66 5.56 4.46
N ALA A 102 -2.62 4.66 4.60
CA ALA A 102 -2.80 3.90 5.84
C ALA A 102 -1.58 3.01 6.12
N VAL A 103 -1.12 2.24 5.13
CA VAL A 103 0.05 1.37 5.28
C VAL A 103 1.32 2.17 5.52
N ALA A 104 1.56 3.23 4.75
CA ALA A 104 2.72 4.09 4.91
C ALA A 104 2.71 4.76 6.30
N GLY A 105 1.56 5.30 6.73
CA GLY A 105 1.41 5.92 8.05
C GLY A 105 1.70 4.92 9.17
N PHE A 106 1.15 3.71 9.09
CA PHE A 106 1.37 2.67 10.10
C PHE A 106 2.83 2.22 10.18
N VAL A 107 3.45 1.93 9.02
CA VAL A 107 4.84 1.47 8.96
C VAL A 107 5.80 2.57 9.41
N THR A 108 5.64 3.80 8.91
CA THR A 108 6.51 4.92 9.31
C THR A 108 6.38 5.23 10.80
N PHE A 109 5.16 5.19 11.35
CA PHE A 109 4.94 5.34 12.78
C PHE A 109 5.62 4.21 13.58
N GLY A 110 5.43 2.95 13.19
CA GLY A 110 6.06 1.81 13.89
C GLY A 110 7.59 1.87 13.87
N LEU A 111 8.20 2.24 12.74
CA LEU A 111 9.65 2.36 12.62
C LEU A 111 10.19 3.57 13.38
N THR A 112 9.51 4.71 13.34
CA THR A 112 9.92 5.90 14.10
C THR A 112 9.85 5.64 15.61
N VAL A 113 8.79 4.98 16.08
CA VAL A 113 8.70 4.56 17.48
C VAL A 113 9.86 3.63 17.85
N LYS A 114 10.10 2.57 17.06
CA LYS A 114 11.12 1.57 17.37
C LYS A 114 12.55 2.12 17.37
N TYR A 115 12.90 2.96 16.39
CA TYR A 115 14.29 3.35 16.16
C TYR A 115 14.65 4.75 16.69
N VAL A 116 13.67 5.62 16.92
CA VAL A 116 13.93 7.01 17.34
C VAL A 116 13.41 7.29 18.75
N LEU A 117 12.18 6.82 19.06
CA LEU A 117 11.53 7.18 20.32
C LEU A 117 11.75 6.17 21.45
N LEU A 118 12.00 4.90 21.12
CA LEU A 118 12.20 3.87 22.12
C LEU A 118 13.61 3.99 22.73
N PRO A 119 13.75 4.23 24.04
CA PRO A 119 15.04 4.22 24.69
C PRO A 119 15.62 2.80 24.71
N GLU A 120 16.95 2.71 24.75
CA GLU A 120 17.60 1.43 24.94
C GLU A 120 17.21 0.83 26.30
N PRO A 121 17.00 -0.51 26.36
CA PRO A 121 16.63 -1.16 27.60
C PRO A 121 17.73 -0.90 28.65
N PRO A 122 17.38 -0.44 29.86
CA PRO A 122 18.37 -0.08 30.89
C PRO A 122 19.08 -1.31 31.49
N ALA A 123 18.70 -2.51 31.07
CA ALA A 123 19.27 -3.76 31.54
C ALA A 123 19.91 -4.51 30.38
N VAL A 124 21.11 -5.04 30.61
CA VAL A 124 21.75 -6.00 29.73
C VAL A 124 20.85 -7.23 29.62
N ARG A 125 20.81 -7.83 28.43
CA ARG A 125 20.07 -9.08 28.22
C ARG A 125 20.61 -10.15 29.17
N ARG A 126 19.72 -10.95 29.74
CA ARG A 126 20.09 -12.03 30.64
C ARG A 126 21.07 -12.98 29.94
N THR A 127 22.28 -13.07 30.49
CA THR A 127 23.26 -14.09 30.13
C THR A 127 23.10 -15.29 31.04
N TYR A 128 23.54 -16.44 30.56
CA TYR A 128 23.33 -17.73 31.19
C TYR A 128 24.67 -18.47 31.22
N PRO A 129 25.06 -19.08 32.36
CA PRO A 129 26.32 -19.82 32.47
C PRO A 129 26.32 -21.06 31.56
N TYR A 130 27.47 -21.72 31.42
CA TYR A 130 27.60 -22.90 30.54
C TYR A 130 27.10 -22.61 29.12
N ASP A 131 27.54 -21.46 28.60
CA ASP A 131 27.38 -21.11 27.20
C ASP A 131 25.92 -20.94 26.72
N GLY A 132 25.04 -20.51 27.63
CA GLY A 132 23.61 -20.44 27.36
C GLY A 132 22.83 -21.68 27.78
N LEU A 133 23.35 -22.47 28.73
CA LEU A 133 22.74 -23.73 29.19
C LEU A 133 22.55 -24.75 28.04
N VAL A 134 23.51 -24.84 27.11
CA VAL A 134 23.40 -25.71 25.91
C VAL A 134 23.04 -27.14 26.29
N LYS A 135 23.77 -27.72 27.25
CA LYS A 135 23.54 -29.08 27.74
C LYS A 135 22.16 -29.26 28.39
N GLU A 136 21.73 -28.29 29.21
CA GLU A 136 20.46 -28.38 29.95
C GLU A 136 19.24 -28.15 29.03
N LEU A 137 19.40 -27.39 27.93
CA LEU A 137 18.37 -27.19 26.91
C LEU A 137 18.39 -28.28 25.83
N GLY A 138 19.25 -29.29 25.95
CA GLY A 138 19.34 -30.40 25.00
C GLY A 138 19.99 -30.04 23.66
N GLY A 139 20.78 -28.97 23.62
CA GLY A 139 21.58 -28.59 22.45
C GLY A 139 22.80 -29.51 22.30
N LEU A 140 23.21 -29.75 21.05
CA LEU A 140 24.50 -30.37 20.74
C LEU A 140 25.55 -29.27 20.59
N GLU A 141 26.74 -29.48 21.18
CA GLU A 141 27.89 -28.56 21.11
C GLU A 141 28.28 -28.23 19.67
N GLU A 142 28.12 -29.19 18.74
CA GLU A 142 28.43 -29.03 17.31
C GLU A 142 27.50 -28.07 16.57
N ASN A 143 26.25 -27.89 17.04
CA ASN A 143 25.24 -27.05 16.40
C ASN A 143 25.16 -25.64 16.98
N LYS A 144 26.18 -25.23 17.74
CA LYS A 144 26.18 -23.95 18.41
C LYS A 144 26.28 -22.79 17.42
N ALA A 145 25.25 -21.93 17.41
CA ALA A 145 25.13 -20.83 16.44
C ALA A 145 26.02 -19.60 16.75
N ARG A 146 26.57 -19.47 17.97
CA ARG A 146 27.54 -18.42 18.32
C ARG A 146 28.83 -19.07 18.83
N PRO A 147 29.99 -18.92 18.16
CA PRO A 147 31.26 -19.31 18.77
C PRO A 147 31.52 -18.45 20.03
N LEU A 148 32.25 -19.00 21.01
CA LEU A 148 32.61 -18.31 22.25
C LEU A 148 33.26 -16.96 21.91
N GLU A 149 32.70 -15.86 22.40
CA GLU A 149 33.39 -14.57 22.40
C GLU A 149 34.69 -14.80 23.19
N GLN A 150 35.82 -14.81 22.50
CA GLN A 150 37.13 -14.92 23.13
C GLN A 150 37.26 -13.74 24.09
N GLU A 151 37.38 -14.03 25.38
CA GLU A 151 37.87 -13.11 26.39
C GLU A 151 39.25 -12.62 25.94
N GLN A 152 39.28 -11.55 25.14
CA GLN A 152 40.43 -10.68 25.01
C GLN A 152 40.32 -9.72 26.18
N ASP A 153 40.99 -10.06 27.28
CA ASP A 153 41.67 -9.13 28.18
C ASP A 153 42.61 -9.98 29.07
N GLU A 154 43.79 -9.44 29.33
CA GLU A 154 45.00 -10.05 29.92
C GLU A 154 44.82 -10.79 31.26
#